data_AF-A0A444F2M3-F1
#
_entry.id   AF-A0A444F2M3-F1
#
_cell.length_a   1.000
_cell.length_b   1.000
_cell.length_c   1.000
_cell.angle_alpha   90.00
_cell.angle_beta   90.00
_cell.angle_gamma   90.00
#
_symmetry.space_group_name_H-M   'P 1'
#
loop_
_entity.id
_entity.type
_entity.pdbx_description
1 polymer ?
#
loop_
_entity_poly.entity_id
_entity_poly.type
_entity_poly.pdbx_seq_one_letter_code
_entity_poly.pdbx_strand_id
1 'polypeptide(L)'
;MGGVTSSIAAKFAFFPPNPPSYSVIADEQSGRLAIPGIAAAGRDDVHVLRLPTRRGNEIVAVYLRHPRATATLLYSHGNAADIGQMFDLFVELSVHLRVNLIGYDYSGYGQSTGKPTEYNTYADIEAVYNSLKEQYGVADEDLILYGQSVGSGPTLDLASRLQKLRAVVLHSPILSGLRVLYPAKRTYWFDIYKNIDKIGLVHCPILVIHVSFSFHISIFILRLS
;
A
#
# COMPACT_ATOMS: atom_id res chain seq x y z
N MET A 1 21.40 -8.19 16.75
CA MET A 1 20.46 -9.28 17.13
C MET A 1 18.98 -8.91 16.86
N GLY A 2 18.65 -8.18 15.78
CA GLY A 2 17.26 -7.71 15.52
C GLY A 2 16.41 -8.55 14.55
N GLY A 3 16.97 -9.62 13.96
CA GLY A 3 16.32 -10.35 12.86
C GLY A 3 15.34 -11.46 13.30
N VAL A 4 15.54 -12.06 14.48
CA VAL A 4 14.81 -13.28 14.88
C VAL A 4 13.46 -12.96 15.53
N THR A 5 13.36 -11.89 16.32
CA THR A 5 12.11 -11.46 16.97
C THR A 5 11.11 -10.85 15.98
N SER A 6 11.60 -10.13 14.97
CA SER A 6 10.80 -9.58 13.87
C SER A 6 10.10 -10.67 13.04
N SER A 7 10.74 -11.84 12.87
CA SER A 7 10.19 -12.98 12.11
C SER A 7 8.93 -13.58 12.74
N ILE A 8 8.89 -13.69 14.07
CA ILE A 8 7.72 -14.25 14.78
C ILE A 8 6.58 -13.23 14.79
N ALA A 9 6.86 -11.96 15.07
CA ALA A 9 5.86 -10.90 15.04
C ALA A 9 5.20 -10.76 13.65
N ALA A 10 5.99 -10.89 12.57
CA ALA A 10 5.48 -10.89 11.20
C ALA A 10 4.45 -12.02 10.96
N LYS A 11 4.69 -13.24 11.45
CA LYS A 11 3.73 -14.36 11.30
C LYS A 11 2.37 -14.12 11.95
N PHE A 12 2.29 -13.26 12.96
CA PHE A 12 1.03 -12.89 13.62
C PHE A 12 0.43 -11.59 13.08
N ALA A 13 1.20 -10.84 12.29
CA ALA A 13 0.79 -9.55 11.75
C ALA A 13 0.26 -9.64 10.31
N PHE A 14 0.61 -10.68 9.55
CA PHE A 14 0.23 -10.81 8.15
C PHE A 14 -0.49 -12.13 7.88
N PHE A 15 -1.67 -12.02 7.28
CA PHE A 15 -2.53 -13.14 6.92
C PHE A 15 -2.88 -13.05 5.43
N PRO A 16 -1.93 -13.26 4.51
CA PRO A 16 -2.23 -13.24 3.08
C PRO A 16 -3.33 -14.25 2.73
N PRO A 17 -4.24 -13.92 1.78
CA PRO A 17 -5.20 -14.89 1.28
C PRO A 17 -4.50 -16.17 0.78
N ASN A 18 -5.03 -17.33 1.17
CA ASN A 18 -4.53 -18.62 0.72
C ASN A 18 -5.70 -19.58 0.43
N PRO A 19 -5.96 -19.92 -0.85
CA PRO A 19 -5.21 -19.49 -2.04
C PRO A 19 -5.38 -17.99 -2.35
N PRO A 20 -4.47 -17.38 -3.14
CA PRO A 20 -4.66 -16.05 -3.72
C PRO A 20 -6.00 -15.93 -4.47
N SER A 21 -6.63 -14.76 -4.42
CA SER A 21 -7.91 -14.54 -5.10
C SER A 21 -7.80 -14.42 -6.63
N TYR A 22 -6.58 -14.23 -7.13
CA TYR A 22 -6.30 -13.99 -8.55
C TYR A 22 -5.00 -14.68 -9.01
N SER A 23 -4.85 -14.79 -10.33
CA SER A 23 -3.64 -15.22 -11.01
C SER A 23 -3.15 -14.16 -12.00
N VAL A 24 -1.85 -14.16 -12.28
CA VAL A 24 -1.25 -13.31 -13.33
C VAL A 24 -0.84 -14.20 -14.49
N ILE A 25 -1.30 -13.88 -15.69
CA ILE A 25 -0.92 -14.53 -16.93
C ILE A 25 -0.17 -13.52 -17.82
N ALA A 26 0.69 -14.01 -18.70
CA ALA A 26 1.22 -13.21 -19.78
C ALA A 26 0.32 -13.42 -21.00
N ASP A 27 -0.13 -12.31 -21.61
CA ASP A 27 -0.83 -12.35 -22.88
C ASP A 27 0.15 -12.78 -23.98
N GLU A 28 -0.18 -13.85 -24.69
CA GLU A 28 0.73 -14.49 -25.66
C GLU A 28 1.04 -13.60 -26.86
N GLN A 29 0.16 -12.65 -27.19
CA GLN A 29 0.31 -11.79 -28.38
C GLN A 29 1.06 -10.49 -28.07
N SER A 30 0.79 -9.87 -26.93
CA SER A 30 1.36 -8.58 -26.53
C SER A 30 2.53 -8.69 -25.55
N GLY A 31 2.72 -9.87 -24.93
CA GLY A 31 3.69 -10.07 -23.85
C GLY A 31 3.35 -9.31 -22.56
N ARG A 32 2.20 -8.63 -22.51
CA ARG A 32 1.76 -7.86 -21.34
C ARG A 32 1.20 -8.79 -20.28
N LEU A 33 1.41 -8.42 -19.03
CA LEU A 33 0.78 -9.13 -17.92
C LEU A 33 -0.69 -8.76 -17.83
N ALA A 34 -1.51 -9.75 -17.49
CA ALA A 34 -2.94 -9.60 -17.32
C ALA A 34 -3.41 -10.43 -16.12
N ILE A 35 -4.46 -9.94 -15.45
CA ILE A 35 -5.21 -10.70 -14.46
C ILE A 35 -6.52 -11.10 -15.15
N PRO A 36 -6.83 -12.39 -15.37
CA PRO A 36 -7.94 -12.80 -16.24
C PRO A 36 -9.29 -12.17 -15.89
N GLY A 37 -9.64 -12.11 -14.59
CA GLY A 37 -10.88 -11.50 -14.13
C GLY A 37 -10.96 -9.99 -14.37
N ILE A 38 -9.82 -9.32 -14.48
CA ILE A 38 -9.71 -7.88 -14.75
C ILE A 38 -9.64 -7.62 -16.27
N ALA A 39 -8.87 -8.43 -17.00
CA ALA A 39 -8.68 -8.30 -18.43
C ALA A 39 -9.96 -8.60 -19.23
N ALA A 40 -10.82 -9.50 -18.72
CA ALA A 40 -12.14 -9.76 -19.29
C ALA A 40 -13.03 -8.51 -19.39
N ALA A 41 -12.74 -7.46 -18.59
CA ALA A 41 -13.44 -6.18 -18.66
C ALA A 41 -13.00 -5.29 -19.84
N GLY A 42 -12.03 -5.71 -20.67
CA GLY A 42 -11.63 -4.99 -21.89
C GLY A 42 -11.00 -3.62 -21.62
N ARG A 43 -10.34 -3.46 -20.47
CA ARG A 43 -9.85 -2.20 -19.94
C ARG A 43 -8.41 -1.92 -20.36
N ASP A 44 -8.24 -1.14 -21.43
CA ASP A 44 -6.93 -0.63 -21.87
C ASP A 44 -6.30 0.36 -20.86
N ASP A 45 -7.08 0.83 -19.89
CA ASP A 45 -6.65 1.75 -18.84
C ASP A 45 -5.97 1.03 -17.66
N VAL A 46 -5.83 -0.29 -17.70
CA VAL A 46 -5.24 -1.10 -16.61
C VAL A 46 -3.93 -1.74 -17.05
N HIS A 47 -2.86 -1.48 -16.31
CA HIS A 47 -1.56 -2.11 -16.50
C HIS A 47 -1.22 -3.00 -15.30
N VAL A 48 -0.98 -4.29 -15.56
CA VAL A 48 -0.45 -5.21 -14.54
C VAL A 48 1.07 -5.23 -14.63
N LEU A 49 1.73 -5.12 -13.48
CA LEU A 49 3.18 -5.00 -13.36
C LEU A 49 3.73 -6.10 -12.45
N ARG A 50 4.92 -6.59 -12.77
CA ARG A 50 5.80 -7.30 -11.84
C ARG A 50 7.01 -6.41 -11.57
N LEU A 51 7.21 -6.06 -10.30
CA LEU A 51 8.24 -5.11 -9.89
C LEU A 51 9.28 -5.81 -9.01
N PRO A 52 10.57 -5.80 -9.39
CA PRO A 52 11.63 -6.29 -8.52
C PRO A 52 11.83 -5.32 -7.35
N THR A 53 12.02 -5.87 -6.17
CA THR A 53 12.28 -5.12 -4.94
C THR A 53 13.76 -5.15 -4.61
N ARG A 54 14.26 -4.13 -3.91
CA ARG A 54 15.67 -4.10 -3.44
C ARG A 54 16.04 -5.24 -2.49
N ARG A 55 15.07 -6.01 -1.99
CA ARG A 55 15.27 -7.18 -1.13
C ARG A 55 15.21 -8.51 -1.88
N GLY A 56 15.14 -8.49 -3.21
CA GLY A 56 15.20 -9.67 -4.07
C GLY A 56 13.86 -10.41 -4.23
N ASN A 57 12.75 -9.83 -3.76
CA ASN A 57 11.41 -10.31 -4.07
C ASN A 57 10.89 -9.64 -5.34
N GLU A 58 9.86 -10.23 -5.93
CA GLU A 58 9.08 -9.67 -7.03
C GLU A 58 7.64 -9.51 -6.56
N ILE A 59 7.11 -8.30 -6.67
CA ILE A 59 5.74 -7.97 -6.26
C ILE A 59 4.87 -7.68 -7.48
N VAL A 60 3.58 -8.00 -7.36
CA VAL A 60 2.58 -7.64 -8.36
C VAL A 60 1.95 -6.29 -8.02
N ALA A 61 1.75 -5.46 -9.04
CA ALA A 61 1.03 -4.20 -8.94
C ALA A 61 0.03 -4.03 -10.10
N VAL A 62 -1.02 -3.25 -9.87
CA VAL A 62 -1.98 -2.82 -10.88
C VAL A 62 -2.01 -1.31 -10.91
N TYR A 63 -1.80 -0.73 -12.08
CA TYR A 63 -1.92 0.70 -12.34
C TYR A 63 -3.17 0.96 -13.17
N LEU A 64 -4.08 1.80 -12.67
CA LEU A 64 -5.26 2.27 -13.37
C LEU A 64 -5.04 3.73 -13.79
N ARG A 65 -5.15 4.00 -15.10
CA ARG A 65 -5.09 5.35 -15.65
C ARG A 65 -6.48 5.96 -15.68
N HIS A 66 -6.61 7.20 -15.22
CA HIS A 66 -7.83 7.97 -15.41
C HIS A 66 -7.56 9.13 -16.40
N PRO A 67 -8.34 9.30 -17.50
CA PRO A 67 -8.05 10.31 -18.53
C PRO A 67 -8.00 11.76 -18.04
N ARG A 68 -8.68 12.05 -16.94
CA ARG A 68 -8.71 13.39 -16.31
C ARG A 68 -7.96 13.45 -14.98
N ALA A 69 -7.04 12.52 -14.76
CA ALA A 69 -6.24 12.48 -13.54
C ALA A 69 -5.40 13.75 -13.38
N THR A 70 -5.48 14.37 -12.20
CA THR A 70 -4.57 15.45 -11.78
C THR A 70 -3.62 15.03 -10.67
N ALA A 71 -3.80 13.80 -10.16
CA ALA A 71 -3.01 13.19 -9.11
C ALA A 71 -2.94 11.67 -9.35
N THR A 72 -1.98 11.04 -8.70
CA THR A 72 -1.84 9.58 -8.63
C THR A 72 -1.94 9.13 -7.18
N LEU A 73 -2.78 8.13 -6.91
CA LEU A 73 -2.96 7.51 -5.61
C LEU A 73 -2.16 6.21 -5.54
N LEU A 74 -1.19 6.12 -4.62
CA LEU A 74 -0.51 4.86 -4.30
C LEU A 74 -1.19 4.24 -3.08
N TYR A 75 -1.80 3.06 -3.26
CA TYR A 75 -2.61 2.39 -2.26
C TYR A 75 -1.89 1.19 -1.63
N SER A 76 -1.55 1.29 -0.35
CA SER A 76 -1.11 0.18 0.51
C SER A 76 -2.32 -0.45 1.20
N HIS A 77 -2.71 -1.66 0.77
CA HIS A 77 -3.92 -2.33 1.24
C HIS A 77 -3.84 -2.87 2.67
N GLY A 78 -5.01 -3.22 3.22
CA GLY A 78 -5.13 -3.82 4.55
C GLY A 78 -4.61 -5.26 4.61
N ASN A 79 -4.58 -5.81 5.82
CA ASN A 79 -4.26 -7.23 6.02
C ASN A 79 -5.36 -8.11 5.44
N ALA A 80 -5.06 -9.39 5.16
CA ALA A 80 -6.03 -10.37 4.65
C ALA A 80 -6.80 -9.94 3.40
N ALA A 81 -6.15 -9.12 2.57
CA ALA A 81 -6.63 -8.71 1.25
C ALA A 81 -5.49 -8.89 0.24
N ASP A 82 -5.84 -9.05 -1.04
CA ASP A 82 -4.92 -8.98 -2.18
C ASP A 82 -5.51 -8.11 -3.30
N ILE A 83 -4.74 -7.81 -4.35
CA ILE A 83 -5.18 -6.96 -5.47
C ILE A 83 -6.51 -7.43 -6.07
N GLY A 84 -6.71 -8.75 -6.22
CA GLY A 84 -7.93 -9.28 -6.83
C GLY A 84 -9.19 -8.89 -6.05
N GLN A 85 -9.13 -8.91 -4.73
CA GLN A 85 -10.23 -8.48 -3.86
C GLN A 85 -10.39 -6.95 -3.79
N MET A 86 -9.29 -6.22 -3.98
CA MET A 86 -9.26 -4.75 -3.88
C MET A 86 -9.57 -4.04 -5.20
N PHE A 87 -9.58 -4.77 -6.32
CA PHE A 87 -9.62 -4.17 -7.65
C PHE A 87 -10.87 -3.31 -7.90
N ASP A 88 -12.06 -3.79 -7.53
CA ASP A 88 -13.30 -3.03 -7.72
C ASP A 88 -13.27 -1.73 -6.92
N LEU A 89 -12.75 -1.75 -5.70
CA LEU A 89 -12.55 -0.53 -4.90
C LEU A 89 -11.58 0.42 -5.60
N PHE A 90 -10.51 -0.07 -6.21
CA PHE A 90 -9.55 0.75 -6.94
C PHE A 90 -10.19 1.44 -8.15
N VAL A 91 -11.06 0.74 -8.88
CA VAL A 91 -11.83 1.31 -9.98
C VAL A 91 -12.74 2.43 -9.47
N GLU A 92 -13.52 2.17 -8.43
CA GLU A 92 -14.45 3.15 -7.85
C GLU A 92 -13.71 4.40 -7.35
N LEU A 93 -12.58 4.22 -6.64
CA LEU A 93 -11.74 5.33 -6.18
C LEU A 93 -11.18 6.15 -7.36
N SER A 94 -10.64 5.48 -8.37
CA SER A 94 -10.10 6.12 -9.58
C SER A 94 -11.16 6.98 -10.30
N VAL A 95 -12.36 6.43 -10.50
CA VAL A 95 -13.47 7.11 -11.19
C VAL A 95 -14.03 8.26 -10.37
N HIS A 96 -14.33 8.04 -9.09
CA HIS A 96 -14.98 9.06 -8.25
C HIS A 96 -14.04 10.19 -7.87
N LEU A 97 -12.76 9.90 -7.62
CA LEU A 97 -11.77 10.91 -7.26
C LEU A 97 -11.08 11.50 -8.49
N ARG A 98 -11.25 10.90 -9.67
CA ARG A 98 -10.57 11.27 -10.93
C ARG A 98 -9.05 11.31 -10.74
N VAL A 99 -8.49 10.20 -10.28
CA VAL A 99 -7.04 10.04 -10.05
C VAL A 99 -6.53 8.83 -10.80
N ASN A 100 -5.26 8.83 -11.19
CA ASN A 100 -4.61 7.56 -11.47
C ASN A 100 -4.48 6.79 -10.15
N LEU A 101 -4.45 5.47 -10.18
CA LEU A 101 -4.31 4.66 -8.98
C LEU A 101 -3.33 3.53 -9.22
N ILE A 102 -2.38 3.34 -8.32
CA ILE A 102 -1.55 2.13 -8.27
C ILE A 102 -1.78 1.39 -6.96
N GLY A 103 -2.20 0.15 -7.05
CA GLY A 103 -2.30 -0.80 -5.94
C GLY A 103 -1.26 -1.89 -6.14
N TYR A 104 -0.75 -2.45 -5.04
CA TYR A 104 0.28 -3.48 -5.09
C TYR A 104 0.09 -4.48 -3.97
N ASP A 105 0.48 -5.73 -4.20
CA ASP A 105 0.56 -6.74 -3.16
C ASP A 105 1.91 -6.69 -2.46
N TYR A 106 1.92 -6.92 -1.15
CA TYR A 106 3.15 -7.10 -0.40
C TYR A 106 3.89 -8.38 -0.81
N SER A 107 5.19 -8.44 -0.55
CA SER A 107 5.96 -9.69 -0.64
C SER A 107 5.24 -10.82 0.12
N GLY A 108 4.96 -11.94 -0.55
CA GLY A 108 4.23 -13.09 -0.01
C GLY A 108 2.70 -12.94 0.07
N TYR A 109 2.12 -11.91 -0.56
CA TYR A 109 0.69 -11.76 -0.81
C TYR A 109 0.35 -12.03 -2.27
N GLY A 110 -0.87 -12.48 -2.54
CA GLY A 110 -1.36 -12.71 -3.89
C GLY A 110 -0.40 -13.54 -4.73
N GLN A 111 0.03 -12.98 -5.87
CA GLN A 111 0.99 -13.60 -6.78
C GLN A 111 2.44 -13.09 -6.59
N SER A 112 2.69 -12.34 -5.51
CA SER A 112 4.02 -11.81 -5.16
C SER A 112 4.88 -12.87 -4.45
N THR A 113 6.18 -12.85 -4.71
CA THR A 113 7.14 -13.79 -4.10
C THR A 113 7.60 -13.32 -2.71
N GLY A 114 8.35 -14.16 -2.00
CA GLY A 114 8.97 -13.80 -0.73
C GLY A 114 8.06 -14.02 0.49
N LYS A 115 8.24 -13.19 1.52
CA LYS A 115 7.50 -13.29 2.80
C LYS A 115 7.07 -11.91 3.28
N PRO A 116 5.90 -11.79 3.93
CA PRO A 116 5.44 -10.52 4.42
C PRO A 116 6.15 -10.19 5.72
N THR A 117 7.10 -9.25 5.65
CA THR A 117 7.83 -8.73 6.81
C THR A 117 7.84 -7.22 6.70
N GLU A 118 7.91 -6.52 7.83
CA GLU A 118 7.97 -5.05 7.88
C GLU A 118 8.97 -4.48 6.85
N TYR A 119 10.22 -4.94 6.88
CA TYR A 119 11.26 -4.48 5.96
C TYR A 119 11.03 -4.87 4.50
N ASN A 120 10.33 -5.98 4.22
CA ASN A 120 9.91 -6.28 2.85
C ASN A 120 8.84 -5.29 2.41
N THR A 121 7.82 -5.02 3.23
CA THR A 121 6.77 -4.04 2.85
C THR A 121 7.31 -2.64 2.57
N TYR A 122 8.39 -2.23 3.24
CA TYR A 122 9.10 -0.97 2.94
C TYR A 122 9.84 -1.02 1.60
N ALA A 123 10.45 -2.15 1.26
CA ALA A 123 11.07 -2.35 -0.04
C ALA A 123 10.03 -2.48 -1.17
N ASP A 124 8.86 -3.05 -0.85
CA ASP A 124 7.75 -3.25 -1.79
C ASP A 124 7.17 -1.89 -2.21
N ILE A 125 6.81 -1.03 -1.25
CA ILE A 125 6.27 0.30 -1.55
C ILE A 125 7.28 1.18 -2.30
N GLU A 126 8.57 1.03 -1.99
CA GLU A 126 9.65 1.75 -2.66
C GLU A 126 9.80 1.33 -4.13
N ALA A 127 9.63 0.03 -4.43
CA ALA A 127 9.63 -0.45 -5.82
C ALA A 127 8.45 0.14 -6.62
N VAL A 128 7.27 0.23 -6.01
CA VAL A 128 6.08 0.85 -6.63
C VAL A 128 6.28 2.34 -6.84
N TYR A 129 6.80 3.03 -5.83
CA TYR A 129 7.15 4.45 -5.93
C TYR A 129 8.13 4.71 -7.06
N ASN A 130 9.24 3.95 -7.14
CA ASN A 130 10.21 4.09 -8.23
C ASN A 130 9.58 3.81 -9.60
N SER A 131 8.71 2.80 -9.72
CA SER A 131 7.96 2.55 -10.95
C SER A 131 7.09 3.75 -11.36
N LEU A 132 6.39 4.40 -10.42
CA LEU A 132 5.65 5.63 -10.68
C LEU A 132 6.54 6.77 -11.19
N LYS A 133 7.74 6.93 -10.62
CA LYS A 133 8.70 7.96 -11.04
C LYS A 133 9.25 7.67 -12.44
N GLU A 134 9.73 6.45 -12.66
CA GLU A 134 10.51 6.09 -13.84
C GLU A 134 9.64 5.74 -15.05
N GLN A 135 8.57 4.98 -14.86
CA GLN A 135 7.72 4.52 -15.97
C GLN A 135 6.56 5.49 -16.27
N TYR A 136 6.04 6.16 -15.24
CA TYR A 136 4.86 7.01 -15.36
C TYR A 136 5.15 8.51 -15.21
N GLY A 137 6.38 8.89 -14.84
CA GLY A 137 6.79 10.30 -14.74
C GLY A 137 6.04 11.09 -13.66
N VAL A 138 5.50 10.43 -12.64
CA VAL A 138 4.67 11.07 -11.61
C VAL A 138 5.55 11.97 -10.72
N ALA A 139 5.23 13.25 -10.63
CA ALA A 139 5.90 14.18 -9.72
C ALA A 139 5.46 13.94 -8.26
N ASP A 140 6.30 14.27 -7.28
CA ASP A 140 5.98 14.01 -5.86
C ASP A 140 4.77 14.86 -5.42
N GLU A 141 4.69 16.08 -5.94
CA GLU A 141 3.59 17.03 -5.74
C GLU A 141 2.24 16.60 -6.35
N ASP A 142 2.23 15.54 -7.15
CA ASP A 142 1.03 14.90 -7.71
C ASP A 142 0.72 13.55 -7.05
N LEU A 143 1.59 13.07 -6.15
CA LEU A 143 1.47 11.77 -5.51
C LEU A 143 0.75 11.87 -4.15
N ILE A 144 -0.30 11.08 -4.00
CA ILE A 144 -1.03 10.87 -2.75
C ILE A 144 -0.74 9.45 -2.28
N LEU A 145 -0.27 9.29 -1.05
CA LEU A 145 -0.11 7.97 -0.44
C LEU A 145 -1.35 7.60 0.38
N TYR A 146 -1.85 6.39 0.23
CA TYR A 146 -2.99 5.87 0.97
C TYR A 146 -2.62 4.58 1.68
N GLY A 147 -2.75 4.54 3.00
CA GLY A 147 -2.49 3.36 3.80
C GLY A 147 -3.70 2.92 4.62
N GLN A 148 -4.17 1.70 4.41
CA GLN A 148 -5.27 1.11 5.19
C GLN A 148 -4.74 0.13 6.24
N SER A 149 -5.12 0.29 7.51
CA SER A 149 -4.74 -0.61 8.60
C SER A 149 -3.23 -0.91 8.60
N VAL A 150 -2.80 -2.15 8.38
CA VAL A 150 -1.37 -2.54 8.30
C VAL A 150 -0.61 -1.78 7.21
N GLY A 151 -1.27 -1.41 6.10
CA GLY A 151 -0.71 -0.63 5.02
C GLY A 151 -0.31 0.80 5.41
N SER A 152 -0.80 1.31 6.55
CA SER A 152 -0.29 2.57 7.11
C SER A 152 1.20 2.52 7.46
N GLY A 153 1.73 1.33 7.77
CA GLY A 153 3.14 1.09 8.06
C GLY A 153 4.07 1.49 6.92
N PRO A 154 4.02 0.81 5.75
CA PRO A 154 4.82 1.18 4.59
C PRO A 154 4.48 2.57 4.04
N THR A 155 3.21 2.99 4.10
CA THR A 155 2.79 4.34 3.70
C THR A 155 3.54 5.43 4.49
N LEU A 156 3.55 5.35 5.82
CA LEU A 156 4.23 6.35 6.66
C LEU A 156 5.75 6.24 6.59
N ASP A 157 6.29 5.04 6.39
CA ASP A 157 7.72 4.85 6.14
C ASP A 157 8.19 5.62 4.90
N LEU A 158 7.47 5.47 3.78
CA LEU A 158 7.78 6.21 2.56
C LEU A 158 7.53 7.72 2.75
N ALA A 159 6.38 8.09 3.31
CA ALA A 159 6.00 9.49 3.51
C ALA A 159 7.01 10.28 4.35
N SER A 160 7.56 9.66 5.41
CA SER A 160 8.55 10.30 6.30
C SER A 160 9.87 10.68 5.61
N ARG A 161 10.13 10.17 4.41
CA ARG A 161 11.34 10.43 3.62
C ARG A 161 11.10 11.40 2.46
N LEU A 162 9.85 11.76 2.18
CA LEU A 162 9.47 12.58 1.04
C LEU A 162 8.95 13.95 1.51
N GLN A 163 9.44 15.01 0.89
CA GLN A 163 9.18 16.39 1.33
C GLN A 163 8.03 17.06 0.57
N LYS A 164 7.73 16.58 -0.65
CA LYS A 164 6.83 17.28 -1.59
C LYS A 164 5.54 16.53 -1.89
N LEU A 165 5.22 15.47 -1.15
CA LEU A 165 4.00 14.70 -1.37
C LEU A 165 2.75 15.60 -1.35
N ARG A 166 1.79 15.33 -2.24
CA ARG A 166 0.53 16.07 -2.27
C ARG A 166 -0.24 15.91 -0.96
N ALA A 167 -0.38 14.68 -0.50
CA ALA A 167 -1.07 14.35 0.75
C ALA A 167 -0.78 12.90 1.17
N VAL A 168 -1.09 12.58 2.43
CA VAL A 168 -1.17 11.21 2.95
C VAL A 168 -2.58 10.96 3.49
N VAL A 169 -3.18 9.83 3.13
CA VAL A 169 -4.45 9.36 3.66
C VAL A 169 -4.21 8.09 4.46
N LEU A 170 -4.61 8.11 5.73
CA LEU A 170 -4.50 7.00 6.67
C LEU A 170 -5.90 6.51 7.04
N HIS A 171 -6.26 5.32 6.57
CA HIS A 171 -7.55 4.71 6.86
C HIS A 171 -7.41 3.64 7.94
N SER A 172 -7.98 3.92 9.10
CA SER A 172 -7.90 3.10 10.31
C SER A 172 -6.45 2.67 10.60
N PRO A 173 -5.49 3.62 10.66
CA PRO A 173 -4.08 3.29 10.79
C PRO A 173 -3.77 2.62 12.13
N ILE A 174 -2.70 1.83 12.13
CA ILE A 174 -2.15 1.27 13.36
C ILE A 174 -1.13 2.25 13.97
N LEU A 175 -1.12 2.39 15.30
CA LEU A 175 -0.07 3.16 15.99
C LEU A 175 1.27 2.42 15.96
N SER A 176 1.20 1.11 16.19
CA SER A 176 2.27 0.12 16.04
C SER A 176 1.72 -1.30 16.11
N GLY A 177 2.49 -2.30 15.68
CA GLY A 177 2.05 -3.69 15.67
C GLY A 177 1.69 -4.21 17.06
N LEU A 178 2.49 -3.91 18.09
CA LEU A 178 2.17 -4.29 19.47
C LEU A 178 0.90 -3.63 19.97
N ARG A 179 0.63 -2.39 19.58
CA ARG A 179 -0.56 -1.63 20.01
C ARG A 179 -1.86 -2.14 19.40
N VAL A 180 -1.78 -2.92 18.32
CA VAL A 180 -2.93 -3.66 17.78
C VAL A 180 -3.29 -4.85 18.68
N LEU A 181 -2.28 -5.56 19.19
CA LEU A 181 -2.48 -6.78 19.98
C LEU A 181 -2.76 -6.49 21.46
N TYR A 182 -2.14 -5.43 22.01
CA TYR A 182 -2.21 -5.08 23.42
C TYR A 182 -2.27 -3.55 23.60
N PRO A 183 -2.95 -3.03 24.64
CA PRO A 183 -3.00 -1.59 24.92
C PRO A 183 -1.66 -1.09 25.52
N ALA A 184 -0.58 -1.19 24.74
CA ALA A 184 0.76 -0.82 25.15
C ALA A 184 0.94 0.70 25.22
N LYS A 185 1.38 1.20 26.38
CA LYS A 185 1.62 2.64 26.60
C LYS A 185 3.00 3.11 26.09
N ARG A 186 3.95 2.19 25.88
CA ARG A 186 5.33 2.48 25.46
C ARG A 186 5.63 1.84 24.11
N THR A 187 6.49 2.49 23.32
CA THR A 187 7.03 1.91 22.08
C THR A 187 8.29 1.12 22.41
N TYR A 188 8.35 -0.15 21.97
CA TYR A 188 9.47 -1.03 22.25
C TYR A 188 10.37 -1.20 21.02
N TRP A 189 11.64 -1.57 21.23
CA TRP A 189 12.60 -1.72 20.13
C TRP A 189 12.20 -2.82 19.13
N PHE A 190 11.52 -3.88 19.59
CA PHE A 190 11.01 -5.00 18.79
C PHE A 190 9.60 -4.79 18.22
N ASP A 191 8.99 -3.63 18.47
CA ASP A 191 7.71 -3.26 17.86
C ASP A 191 7.89 -3.03 16.35
N ILE A 192 6.88 -3.37 15.57
CA ILE A 192 6.87 -3.18 14.11
C ILE A 192 5.94 -2.03 13.76
N TYR A 193 6.18 -1.36 12.64
CA TYR A 193 5.35 -0.26 12.14
C TYR A 193 5.11 0.83 13.18
N LYS A 194 6.18 1.36 13.77
CA LYS A 194 6.16 2.42 14.79
C LYS A 194 5.68 3.76 14.20
N ASN A 195 4.46 3.78 13.67
CA ASN A 195 3.84 4.90 12.99
C ASN A 195 3.70 6.10 13.92
N ILE A 196 3.49 5.86 15.21
CA ILE A 196 3.52 6.89 16.25
C ILE A 196 4.82 7.71 16.25
N ASP A 197 5.95 7.10 15.92
CA ASP A 197 7.25 7.77 15.87
C ASP A 197 7.50 8.41 14.49
N LYS A 198 6.91 7.84 13.42
CA LYS A 198 7.12 8.29 12.03
C LYS A 198 6.22 9.44 11.59
N ILE A 199 5.01 9.53 12.13
CA ILE A 199 4.00 10.49 11.64
C ILE A 199 4.46 11.94 11.78
N GLY A 200 5.25 12.27 12.80
CA GLY A 200 5.80 13.61 13.00
C GLY A 200 6.87 14.03 11.98
N LEU A 201 7.33 13.10 11.13
CA LEU A 201 8.30 13.35 10.05
C LEU A 201 7.63 13.61 8.70
N VAL A 202 6.30 13.57 8.63
CA VAL A 202 5.55 13.78 7.39
C VAL A 202 5.23 15.27 7.24
N HIS A 203 5.64 15.87 6.11
CA HIS A 203 5.56 17.32 5.89
C HIS A 203 4.40 17.77 4.99
N CYS A 204 3.55 16.85 4.57
CA CYS A 204 2.38 17.15 3.73
C CYS A 204 1.07 17.05 4.54
N PRO A 205 -0.07 17.53 3.99
CA PRO A 205 -1.37 17.35 4.62
C PRO A 205 -1.71 15.87 4.84
N ILE A 206 -2.19 15.53 6.05
CA ILE A 206 -2.58 14.17 6.42
C ILE A 206 -4.08 14.12 6.71
N LEU A 207 -4.79 13.20 6.05
CA LEU A 207 -6.16 12.83 6.36
C LEU A 207 -6.17 11.52 7.13
N VAL A 208 -6.73 11.49 8.34
CA VAL A 208 -6.93 10.27 9.13
C VAL A 208 -8.42 9.96 9.18
N ILE A 209 -8.79 8.78 8.67
CA ILE A 209 -10.15 8.23 8.73
C ILE A 209 -10.14 7.15 9.81
N HIS A 210 -10.96 7.29 10.85
CA HIS A 210 -11.05 6.31 11.92
C HIS A 210 -12.51 5.96 12.20
N VAL A 211 -12.81 4.67 12.34
CA VAL A 211 -14.16 4.19 12.70
C VAL A 211 -14.14 3.76 14.16
N SER A 212 -14.98 4.39 14.99
CA SER A 212 -15.17 3.96 16.38
C SER A 212 -16.26 2.89 16.47
N PHE A 213 -16.18 2.05 17.51
CA PHE A 213 -17.15 0.98 17.80
C PHE A 213 -18.60 1.49 17.98
N SER A 214 -18.80 2.80 18.17
CA SER A 214 -20.13 3.43 18.29
C SER A 214 -20.75 3.84 16.94
N PHE A 215 -20.38 3.18 15.83
CA PHE A 215 -20.79 3.53 14.45
C PHE A 215 -20.50 4.99 14.03
N HIS A 216 -19.65 5.70 14.78
CA HIS A 216 -19.21 7.04 14.42
C HIS A 216 -17.90 6.97 13.63
N ILE A 217 -17.94 7.44 12.38
CA ILE A 217 -16.75 7.72 11.57
C ILE A 217 -16.19 9.06 12.03
N SER A 218 -14.99 9.06 12.59
CA SER A 218 -14.24 10.27 12.92
C SER A 218 -13.23 10.53 11.81
N ILE A 219 -13.34 11.70 11.18
CA ILE A 219 -12.39 12.18 10.16
C ILE A 219 -11.56 13.29 10.81
N PHE A 220 -10.25 13.09 10.89
CA PHE A 220 -9.31 14.09 11.38
C PHE A 220 -8.44 14.56 10.22
N ILE A 221 -8.37 15.87 9.98
CA ILE A 221 -7.36 16.44 9.08
C ILE A 221 -6.23 16.96 9.96
N LEU A 222 -5.10 16.28 9.92
CA LEU A 222 -3.87 16.72 10.59
C LEU A 222 -3.07 17.54 9.57
N ARG A 223 -2.95 18.84 9.84
CA ARG A 223 -1.99 19.70 9.15
C ARG A 223 -0.77 19.82 10.06
N LEU A 224 0.27 19.06 9.78
CA LEU A 224 1.56 19.24 10.45
C LEU A 224 2.19 20.49 9.83
N SER A 225 2.26 21.57 10.62
CA SER A 225 2.84 22.87 10.27
C SER A 225 4.33 22.90 10.54
#